data_AF-A0A916IA75-F1
#
_entry.id   AF-A0A916IA75-F1
#
_cell.length_a   1.000
_cell.length_b   1.000
_cell.length_c   1.000
_cell.angle_alpha   90.00
_cell.angle_beta   90.00
_cell.angle_gamma   90.00
#
_symmetry.space_group_name_H-M   'P 1'
#
loop_
_entity.id
_entity.type
_entity.pdbx_description
1 polymer ?
#
loop_
_entity_poly.entity_id
_entity_poly.type
_entity_poly.pdbx_seq_one_letter_code
_entity_poly.pdbx_strand_id
1 'polypeptide(L)'
;MDLTDEQWTVIEPILPKPVKRADGRGRPRVDNRAILNGILWVMRTGAPWHDMPSRYPPYQTCHRRFQEWVKAGTFETVLRRLVQDVKERGGLDLTECFIDGTFVMAKKGAQGWEKPSGARVQSSWQWQMALVFLSPYPLEVLRRMKSV
;
A
#
# COMPACT_ATOMS: atom_id res chain seq x y z
N MET A 1 -7.70 15.55 -0.21
CA MET A 1 -7.94 15.77 -1.64
C MET A 1 -8.75 14.59 -2.11
N ASP A 2 -9.92 14.88 -2.65
CA ASP A 2 -10.87 13.90 -3.14
C ASP A 2 -10.81 13.91 -4.67
N LEU A 3 -11.25 12.84 -5.31
CA LEU A 3 -11.27 12.74 -6.77
C LEU A 3 -12.16 13.82 -7.37
N THR A 4 -11.66 14.48 -8.42
CA THR A 4 -12.49 15.37 -9.25
C THR A 4 -13.51 14.54 -10.03
N ASP A 5 -14.51 15.20 -10.62
CA ASP A 5 -15.53 14.52 -11.42
C ASP A 5 -14.91 13.90 -12.67
N GLU A 6 -13.96 14.57 -13.31
CA GLU A 6 -13.26 14.07 -14.49
C GLU A 6 -12.46 12.81 -14.17
N GLN A 7 -11.75 12.80 -13.04
CA GLN A 7 -11.01 11.63 -12.58
C GLN A 7 -11.95 10.48 -12.22
N TRP A 8 -13.10 10.80 -11.62
CA TRP A 8 -14.10 9.79 -11.27
C TRP A 8 -14.68 9.10 -12.50
N THR A 9 -14.98 9.84 -13.57
CA THR A 9 -15.49 9.26 -14.83
C THR A 9 -14.56 8.21 -15.44
N VAL A 10 -13.24 8.34 -15.25
CA VAL A 10 -12.26 7.35 -15.73
C VAL A 10 -12.27 6.08 -14.88
N ILE A 11 -12.45 6.21 -13.56
CA ILE A 11 -12.31 5.11 -12.61
C ILE A 11 -13.63 4.34 -12.41
N GLU A 12 -14.75 5.04 -12.37
CA GLU A 12 -16.08 4.48 -12.10
C GLU A 12 -16.40 3.22 -12.93
N PRO A 13 -16.13 3.15 -14.25
CA PRO A 13 -16.46 1.99 -15.06
C PRO A 13 -15.67 0.73 -14.70
N ILE A 14 -14.51 0.89 -14.05
CA ILE A 14 -13.63 -0.21 -13.65
C ILE A 14 -14.09 -0.83 -12.33
N LEU A 15 -14.73 -0.03 -11.47
CA LEU A 15 -15.15 -0.48 -10.15
C LEU A 15 -16.36 -1.42 -10.25
N PRO A 16 -16.40 -2.51 -9.46
CA PRO A 16 -17.54 -3.39 -9.46
C PRO A 16 -18.78 -2.64 -8.95
N LYS A 17 -19.87 -2.73 -9.73
CA LYS A 17 -21.13 -2.11 -9.37
C LYS A 17 -21.65 -2.70 -8.06
N PRO A 18 -22.17 -1.87 -7.14
CA PRO A 18 -22.74 -2.37 -5.90
C PRO A 18 -23.96 -3.25 -6.21
N VAL A 19 -23.83 -4.56 -5.94
CA VAL A 19 -24.93 -5.51 -6.07
C VAL A 19 -25.95 -5.23 -4.96
N LYS A 20 -27.16 -4.81 -5.33
CA LYS A 20 -28.32 -4.78 -4.43
C LYS A 20 -28.84 -6.21 -4.29
N ARG A 21 -29.27 -6.59 -3.08
CA ARG A 21 -29.93 -7.88 -2.90
C ARG A 21 -31.28 -7.88 -3.61
N ALA A 22 -31.63 -9.01 -4.23
CA ALA A 22 -32.88 -9.16 -4.96
C ALA A 22 -34.12 -9.06 -4.05
N ASP A 23 -33.99 -9.42 -2.78
CA ASP A 23 -35.05 -9.35 -1.77
C ASP A 23 -35.29 -7.92 -1.23
N GLY A 24 -34.47 -6.95 -1.63
CA GLY A 24 -34.56 -5.56 -1.16
C GLY A 24 -34.21 -5.35 0.31
N ARG A 25 -33.70 -6.37 1.02
CA ARG A 25 -33.43 -6.31 2.46
C ARG A 25 -31.99 -5.90 2.77
N GLY A 26 -31.81 -5.26 3.92
CA GLY A 26 -30.51 -4.86 4.47
C GLY A 26 -30.10 -3.43 4.10
N ARG A 27 -29.07 -2.92 4.78
CA ARG A 27 -28.56 -1.57 4.55
C ARG A 27 -27.91 -1.48 3.15
N PRO A 28 -28.27 -0.49 2.32
CA PRO A 28 -27.59 -0.26 1.05
C PRO A 28 -26.07 -0.13 1.24
N ARG A 29 -25.32 -0.62 0.25
CA ARG A 29 -23.87 -0.43 0.24
C ARG A 29 -23.55 1.06 0.11
N VAL A 30 -22.52 1.49 0.83
CA VAL A 30 -21.97 2.85 0.71
C VAL A 30 -21.46 3.06 -0.72
N ASP A 31 -21.60 4.30 -1.20
CA ASP A 31 -21.12 4.77 -2.48
C ASP A 31 -19.63 4.47 -2.73
N ASN A 32 -19.31 4.04 -3.95
CA ASN A 32 -17.96 3.62 -4.31
C ASN A 32 -16.98 4.80 -4.34
N ARG A 33 -17.40 6.00 -4.76
CA ARG A 33 -16.54 7.19 -4.81
C ARG A 33 -16.12 7.63 -3.42
N ALA A 34 -17.09 7.69 -2.50
CA ALA A 34 -16.83 8.02 -1.10
C ALA A 34 -15.85 7.03 -0.44
N ILE A 35 -16.01 5.74 -0.73
CA ILE A 35 -15.08 4.71 -0.25
C ILE A 35 -13.68 4.87 -0.86
N LEU A 36 -13.61 5.08 -2.18
CA LEU A 36 -12.33 5.25 -2.87
C LEU A 36 -11.57 6.48 -2.36
N ASN A 37 -12.24 7.61 -2.14
CA ASN A 37 -11.61 8.80 -1.55
C ASN A 37 -11.00 8.52 -0.17
N GLY A 38 -11.69 7.75 0.69
CA GLY A 38 -11.15 7.32 1.98
C GLY A 38 -9.91 6.43 1.83
N ILE A 39 -9.95 5.46 0.91
CA ILE A 39 -8.81 4.58 0.61
C ILE A 39 -7.61 5.39 0.09
N LEU A 40 -7.83 6.30 -0.86
CA LEU A 40 -6.78 7.16 -1.43
C LEU A 40 -6.16 8.07 -0.38
N TRP A 41 -6.96 8.55 0.59
CA TRP A 41 -6.43 9.31 1.71
C TRP A 41 -5.44 8.48 2.55
N VAL A 42 -5.78 7.23 2.86
CA VAL A 42 -4.89 6.31 3.60
C VAL A 42 -3.63 6.02 2.78
N MET A 43 -3.76 5.67 1.50
CA MET A 43 -2.62 5.36 0.63
C MET A 43 -1.64 6.53 0.50
N ARG A 44 -2.15 7.75 0.37
CA ARG A 44 -1.32 8.95 0.22
C ARG A 44 -0.62 9.33 1.52
N THR A 45 -1.27 9.16 2.67
CA THR A 45 -0.73 9.60 3.96
C THR A 45 0.09 8.53 4.67
N GLY A 46 -0.14 7.26 4.36
CA GLY A 46 0.40 6.13 5.13
C GLY A 46 -0.17 6.03 6.54
N ALA A 47 -1.17 6.84 6.90
CA ALA A 47 -1.75 6.85 8.24
C ALA A 47 -2.50 5.53 8.54
N PRO A 48 -2.57 5.10 9.81
CA PRO A 48 -3.41 3.99 10.22
C PRO A 48 -4.87 4.20 9.78
N TRP A 49 -5.55 3.13 9.37
CA TRP A 49 -6.97 3.20 8.97
C TRP A 49 -7.87 3.83 10.04
N HIS A 50 -7.56 3.62 11.33
CA HIS A 50 -8.32 4.16 12.44
C HIS A 50 -8.28 5.70 12.50
N ASP A 51 -7.21 6.32 11.98
CA ASP A 51 -7.01 7.76 11.99
C ASP A 51 -7.66 8.44 10.79
N MET A 52 -8.38 7.67 9.96
CA MET A 52 -9.07 8.20 8.80
C MET A 52 -10.12 9.25 9.22
N PRO A 53 -10.13 10.44 8.61
CA PRO A 53 -11.06 11.51 8.98
C PRO A 53 -12.53 11.10 8.87
N SER A 54 -13.36 11.58 9.79
CA SER A 54 -14.79 11.27 9.88
C SER A 54 -15.64 11.76 8.70
N ARG A 55 -15.09 12.62 7.83
CA ARG A 55 -15.74 13.00 6.56
C ARG A 55 -15.87 11.85 5.57
N TYR A 56 -15.05 10.80 5.72
CA TYR A 56 -15.12 9.60 4.90
C TYR A 56 -16.04 8.55 5.55
N PRO A 57 -16.51 7.55 4.79
CA PRO A 57 -17.24 6.42 5.38
C PRO A 57 -16.42 5.72 6.47
N PRO A 58 -17.04 4.94 7.37
CA PRO A 58 -16.33 4.26 8.45
C PRO A 58 -15.13 3.45 7.94
N TYR A 59 -13.98 3.58 8.59
CA TYR A 59 -12.73 2.99 8.12
C TYR A 59 -12.81 1.47 7.93
N GLN A 60 -13.61 0.77 8.74
CA GLN A 60 -13.82 -0.67 8.62
C GLN A 60 -14.48 -1.01 7.26
N THR A 61 -15.39 -0.14 6.79
CA THR A 61 -16.07 -0.30 5.50
C THR A 61 -15.10 -0.03 4.35
N CYS A 62 -14.30 1.04 4.46
CA CYS A 62 -13.27 1.35 3.46
C CYS A 62 -12.23 0.24 3.36
N HIS A 63 -11.69 -0.21 4.50
CA HIS A 63 -10.69 -1.27 4.56
C HIS A 63 -11.21 -2.60 4.01
N ARG A 64 -12.43 -3.01 4.41
CA ARG A 64 -13.05 -4.22 3.84
C ARG A 64 -13.21 -4.12 2.33
N ARG A 65 -13.67 -2.96 1.83
CA ARG A 65 -13.85 -2.76 0.39
C ARG A 65 -12.51 -2.76 -0.36
N PHE A 66 -11.50 -2.13 0.22
CA PHE A 66 -10.14 -2.16 -0.30
C PHE A 66 -9.65 -3.60 -0.47
N GLN A 67 -9.79 -4.44 0.56
CA GLN A 67 -9.42 -5.86 0.48
C GLN A 67 -10.23 -6.63 -0.57
N GLU A 68 -11.55 -6.39 -0.67
CA GLU A 68 -12.40 -6.97 -1.71
C GLU A 68 -11.89 -6.62 -3.12
N TRP A 69 -11.58 -5.35 -3.36
CA TRP A 69 -11.12 -4.85 -4.67
C TRP A 69 -9.70 -5.28 -5.01
N VAL A 70 -8.80 -5.37 -4.03
CA VAL A 70 -7.45 -5.93 -4.22
C VAL A 70 -7.56 -7.40 -4.60
N LYS A 71 -8.34 -8.19 -3.87
CA LYS A 71 -8.53 -9.62 -4.17
C LYS A 71 -9.17 -9.84 -5.55
N ALA A 72 -10.05 -8.94 -5.98
CA ALA A 72 -10.68 -8.99 -7.29
C ALA A 72 -9.79 -8.47 -8.44
N GLY A 73 -8.58 -7.97 -8.16
CA GLY A 73 -7.70 -7.36 -9.16
C GLY A 73 -8.17 -5.99 -9.68
N THR A 74 -9.21 -5.40 -9.08
CA THR A 74 -9.77 -4.11 -9.49
C THR A 74 -8.75 -2.99 -9.34
N PHE A 75 -8.02 -2.95 -8.22
CA PHE A 75 -6.97 -1.93 -8.00
C PHE A 75 -5.83 -2.05 -9.01
N GLU A 76 -5.43 -3.28 -9.35
CA GLU A 76 -4.41 -3.50 -10.36
C GLU A 76 -4.87 -2.97 -11.73
N THR A 77 -6.15 -3.21 -12.08
CA THR A 77 -6.72 -2.71 -13.33
C THR A 77 -6.77 -1.18 -13.37
N VAL A 78 -7.16 -0.55 -12.26
CA VAL A 78 -7.13 0.92 -12.11
C VAL A 78 -5.70 1.44 -12.31
N LEU A 79 -4.72 0.85 -11.62
CA LEU A 79 -3.32 1.26 -11.74
C LEU A 79 -2.80 1.12 -13.18
N ARG A 80 -3.07 -0.01 -13.84
CA ARG A 80 -2.68 -0.24 -15.25
C ARG A 80 -3.28 0.81 -16.17
N ARG A 81 -4.55 1.18 -15.98
CA ARG A 81 -5.21 2.20 -16.79
C ARG A 81 -4.58 3.59 -16.59
N LEU A 82 -4.24 3.94 -15.35
CA LEU A 82 -3.57 5.20 -15.04
C LEU A 82 -2.15 5.25 -15.62
N VAL A 83 -1.37 4.18 -15.48
CA VAL A 83 -0.03 4.07 -16.08
C VAL A 83 -0.10 4.24 -17.60
N GLN A 84 -1.11 3.63 -18.24
CA GLN A 84 -1.32 3.76 -19.68
C GLN A 84 -1.68 5.21 -20.08
N ASP A 85 -2.56 5.89 -19.35
CA ASP A 85 -2.91 7.31 -19.60
C ASP A 85 -1.68 8.23 -19.45
N VAL A 86 -0.87 8.06 -18.40
CA VAL A 86 0.35 8.86 -18.21
C VAL A 86 1.36 8.59 -19.32
N LYS A 87 1.49 7.33 -19.76
CA LYS A 87 2.33 6.96 -20.90
C LYS A 87 1.86 7.62 -22.20
N GLU A 88 0.56 7.60 -22.49
CA GLU A 88 -0.03 8.22 -23.69
C GLU A 88 0.17 9.74 -23.71
N ARG A 89 0.20 10.39 -22.54
CA ARG A 89 0.51 11.81 -22.39
C ARG A 89 2.01 12.12 -22.45
N GLY A 90 2.86 11.11 -22.63
CA GLY A 90 4.32 11.27 -22.62
C GLY A 90 4.90 11.62 -21.25
N GLY A 91 4.12 11.45 -20.17
CA GLY A 91 4.55 11.75 -18.80
C GLY A 91 5.28 10.60 -18.11
N LEU A 92 5.48 9.49 -18.80
CA LEU A 92 6.13 8.29 -18.27
C LEU A 92 7.29 7.88 -19.17
N ASP A 93 8.50 8.17 -18.71
CA ASP A 93 9.71 7.66 -19.33
C ASP A 93 9.96 6.23 -18.82
N LEU A 94 10.02 5.27 -19.74
CA LEU A 94 10.26 3.86 -19.46
C LEU A 94 11.70 3.44 -19.80
N THR A 95 12.55 4.38 -20.24
CA THR A 95 13.96 4.09 -20.52
C THR A 95 14.75 3.83 -19.23
N GLU A 96 14.35 4.49 -18.14
CA GLU A 96 14.93 4.31 -16.81
C GLU A 96 13.82 4.03 -15.77
N CYS A 97 14.03 3.01 -14.94
CA CYS A 97 13.09 2.62 -13.89
C CYS A 97 13.84 2.39 -12.58
N PHE A 98 13.41 3.08 -11.52
CA PHE A 98 13.96 2.92 -10.17
C PHE A 98 13.01 2.07 -9.33
N ILE A 99 13.54 1.00 -8.75
CA ILE A 99 12.82 0.18 -7.77
C ILE A 99 13.24 0.67 -6.39
N ASP A 100 12.33 1.32 -5.69
CA ASP A 100 12.49 1.63 -4.27
C ASP A 100 11.83 0.56 -3.40
N GLY A 101 12.43 0.28 -2.24
CA GLY A 101 11.97 -0.75 -1.33
C GLY A 101 12.42 -0.46 0.09
N THR A 102 11.51 -0.61 1.05
CA THR A 102 11.83 -0.51 2.48
C THR A 102 11.88 -1.90 3.10
N PHE A 103 13.00 -2.24 3.73
CA PHE A 103 13.14 -3.48 4.48
C PHE A 103 12.76 -3.25 5.94
N VAL A 104 11.77 -4.01 6.43
CA VAL A 104 11.40 -4.01 7.85
C VAL A 104 11.89 -5.32 8.47
N MET A 105 12.70 -5.20 9.52
CA MET A 105 13.17 -6.37 10.27
C MET A 105 11.99 -7.10 10.92
N ALA A 106 12.02 -8.44 10.92
CA ALA A 106 11.05 -9.22 11.67
C ALA A 106 11.06 -8.80 13.16
N LYS A 107 9.91 -8.90 13.84
CA LYS A 107 9.68 -8.48 15.24
C LYS A 107 10.70 -9.04 16.27
N LYS A 108 11.55 -9.99 15.89
CA LYS A 108 12.63 -10.59 16.71
C LYS A 108 14.00 -10.67 16.01
N GLY A 109 14.24 -9.88 14.97
CA GLY A 109 15.53 -9.86 14.26
C GLY A 109 15.82 -11.10 13.41
N ALA A 110 14.81 -11.92 13.13
CA ALA A 110 14.96 -13.09 12.26
C ALA A 110 15.19 -12.66 10.79
N GLN A 111 16.11 -13.34 10.11
CA GLN A 111 16.39 -13.15 8.68
C GLN A 111 15.32 -13.78 7.77
N GLY A 112 14.45 -14.62 8.31
CA GLY A 112 13.41 -15.34 7.57
C GLY A 112 12.04 -15.26 8.24
N TRP A 113 11.01 -15.57 7.45
CA TRP A 113 9.64 -15.70 7.94
C TRP A 113 9.49 -17.00 8.73
N GLU A 114 9.39 -16.90 10.05
CA GLU A 114 9.15 -18.04 10.94
C GLU A 114 7.95 -17.80 11.85
N LYS A 115 7.39 -18.90 12.37
CA LYS A 115 6.39 -18.84 13.44
C LYS A 115 7.01 -18.14 14.67
N PRO A 116 6.26 -17.26 15.38
CA PRO A 116 6.78 -16.49 16.51
C PRO A 116 7.42 -17.32 17.65
N SER A 117 7.10 -18.62 17.72
CA SER A 117 7.63 -19.58 18.68
C SER A 117 9.04 -20.09 18.35
N GLY A 118 9.47 -20.09 17.09
CA GLY A 118 10.78 -20.59 16.66
C GLY A 118 11.90 -19.55 16.77
N ALA A 119 11.59 -18.29 16.49
CA ALA A 119 12.57 -17.21 16.40
C ALA A 119 12.87 -16.50 17.74
N ARG A 120 13.14 -17.23 18.83
CA ARG A 120 13.65 -16.61 20.07
C ARG A 120 15.16 -16.40 19.95
N VAL A 121 15.57 -15.24 19.42
CA VAL A 121 16.93 -14.73 19.67
C VAL A 121 16.87 -13.82 20.91
N GLN A 122 17.88 -13.96 21.77
CA GLN A 122 18.00 -13.23 23.03
C GLN A 122 17.95 -11.71 22.76
N SER A 123 16.91 -11.03 23.26
CA SER A 123 16.74 -9.60 23.08
C SER A 123 17.73 -8.86 23.97
N SER A 124 18.87 -8.47 23.41
CA SER A 124 19.74 -7.47 24.04
C SER A 124 19.67 -6.18 23.23
N TRP A 125 19.33 -5.09 23.91
CA TRP A 125 19.25 -3.74 23.34
C TRP A 125 20.59 -3.28 22.74
N GLN A 126 21.70 -3.89 23.17
CA GLN A 126 23.04 -3.61 22.66
C GLN A 126 23.27 -4.16 21.24
N TRP A 127 22.54 -5.21 20.84
CA TRP A 127 22.67 -5.80 19.51
C TRP A 127 21.93 -5.04 18.40
N GLN A 128 20.85 -4.30 18.73
CA GLN A 128 20.10 -3.55 17.73
C GLN A 128 20.92 -2.40 17.13
N MET A 129 21.79 -1.75 17.93
CA MET A 129 22.69 -0.73 17.42
C MET A 129 23.94 -1.31 16.75
N ALA A 130 24.48 -2.42 17.27
CA ALA A 130 25.62 -3.09 16.66
C ALA A 130 25.31 -3.64 15.25
N LEU A 131 24.08 -4.11 14.99
CA LEU A 131 23.66 -4.65 13.69
C LEU A 131 23.58 -3.61 12.57
N VAL A 132 23.31 -2.34 12.88
CA VAL A 132 23.32 -1.26 11.88
C VAL A 132 24.75 -1.01 11.37
N PHE A 133 25.76 -1.14 12.23
CA PHE A 133 27.16 -0.91 11.88
C PHE A 133 27.91 -2.17 11.42
N LEU A 134 27.42 -3.37 11.73
CA LEU A 134 28.08 -4.65 11.41
C LEU A 134 27.34 -5.47 10.34
N SER A 135 26.33 -4.91 9.67
CA SER A 135 25.74 -5.55 8.50
C SER A 135 26.82 -5.74 7.42
N PRO A 136 26.92 -6.92 6.78
CA PRO A 136 27.95 -7.19 5.77
C PRO A 136 27.80 -6.30 4.52
N TYR A 137 26.60 -5.79 4.26
CA TYR A 137 26.29 -4.95 3.10
C TYR A 137 26.87 -3.52 3.18
N PRO A 138 26.74 -2.75 4.28
CA PRO A 138 27.41 -1.45 4.40
C PRO A 138 28.93 -1.57 4.56
N LEU A 139 29.46 -2.69 5.10
CA LEU A 139 30.91 -2.89 5.22
C LEU A 139 31.59 -3.02 3.84
N GLU A 140 30.99 -3.71 2.87
CA GLU A 140 31.52 -3.76 1.50
C GLU A 140 31.53 -2.38 0.83
N VAL A 141 30.47 -1.60 1.02
CA VAL A 141 30.36 -0.23 0.47
C VAL A 141 31.41 0.69 1.09
N LEU A 142 31.58 0.66 2.41
CA LEU A 142 32.56 1.49 3.12
C LEU A 142 34.01 1.09 2.83
N ARG A 143 34.29 -0.20 2.59
CA ARG A 143 35.62 -0.68 2.20
C ARG A 143 36.01 -0.22 0.79
N ARG A 144 35.01 -0.05 -0.10
CA ARG A 144 35.21 0.43 -1.47
C ARG A 144 35.45 1.94 -1.55
N MET A 145 34.94 2.71 -0.59
CA MET A 145 35.09 4.17 -0.54
C MET A 145 36.46 4.65 -0.02
N LYS A 146 37.24 3.80 0.66
CA LYS A 146 38.57 4.15 1.21
C LYS A 146 39.73 3.83 0.26
N SER A 147 39.45 3.44 -0.97
CA SER A 147 40.44 3.01 -1.97
C SER A 147 40.67 4.03 -3.10
N VAL A 148 40.34 5.30 -2.87
CA VAL A 148 40.60 6.42 -3.78
C VAL A 148 41.48 7.44 -3.07
#